data_AF-A0A2V9IPX1-F1
#
_entry.id   AF-A0A2V9IPX1-F1
#
_cell.length_a   1.000
_cell.length_b   1.000
_cell.length_c   1.000
_cell.angle_alpha   90.00
_cell.angle_beta   90.00
_cell.angle_gamma   90.00
#
_symmetry.space_group_name_H-M   'P 1'
#
loop_
_entity.id
_entity.type
_entity.pdbx_description
1 polymer ?
#
loop_
_entity_poly.entity_id
_entity_poly.type
_entity_poly.pdbx_seq_one_letter_code
_entity_poly.pdbx_strand_id
1 'polypeptide(L)'
;MISEGSAGFYVEDDWKVRPRLTLNLGLRYDLNGAIGEERDRGSNFFPGQGLVDLGHGLSRLYKLDKDDFGPRLGFAWDVFGDGTTAVRGGYALAYDVPTFGTLAAPRVSFVGGANAAAFTQIDQGVFSVSLDRLSVAPGVPIFGPNPTPNPPYNAFAIVPNLETPLIHYFNLSVERQLAANTALTVSYVGSRGGDLFVYRDLNAPP
;
A
#
# COMPACT_ATOMS: atom_id res chain seq x y z
N MET A 1 -11.58 12.81 14.09
CA MET A 1 -12.02 11.94 12.98
C MET A 1 -10.78 11.59 12.18
N ILE A 2 -10.71 10.41 11.55
CA ILE A 2 -9.61 10.10 10.63
C ILE A 2 -9.88 10.80 9.31
N SER A 3 -8.87 11.50 8.78
CA SER A 3 -8.95 12.21 7.51
C SER A 3 -7.84 11.78 6.57
N GLU A 4 -8.19 11.52 5.32
CA GLU A 4 -7.25 11.27 4.23
C GLU A 4 -7.84 11.92 2.98
N GLY A 5 -7.13 12.88 2.40
CA GLY A 5 -7.59 13.61 1.21
C GLY A 5 -6.75 13.24 0.00
N SER A 6 -7.38 12.90 -1.12
CA SER A 6 -6.67 12.64 -2.37
C SER A 6 -7.14 13.56 -3.49
N ALA A 7 -6.26 13.83 -4.45
CA ALA A 7 -6.56 14.53 -5.68
C ALA A 7 -6.00 13.74 -6.86
N GLY A 8 -6.65 13.81 -8.02
CA GLY A 8 -6.19 13.12 -9.21
C GLY A 8 -6.49 13.91 -10.48
N PHE A 9 -5.58 13.83 -11.44
CA PHE A 9 -5.72 14.42 -12.77
C PHE A 9 -5.49 13.36 -13.84
N TYR A 10 -6.24 13.46 -14.93
CA TYR A 10 -6.18 12.49 -16.01
C TYR A 10 -6.23 13.19 -17.37
N VAL A 11 -5.39 12.72 -18.28
CA VAL A 11 -5.44 13.08 -19.70
C VAL A 11 -5.18 11.83 -20.53
N GLU A 12 -5.92 11.71 -21.63
CA GLU A 12 -5.77 10.63 -22.59
C GLU A 12 -6.02 11.14 -24.00
N ASP A 13 -5.30 10.56 -24.97
CA ASP A 13 -5.49 10.81 -26.39
C ASP A 13 -5.33 9.51 -27.21
N ASP A 14 -6.13 9.41 -28.27
CA ASP A 14 -6.09 8.31 -29.24
C ASP A 14 -5.52 8.80 -30.56
N TRP A 15 -4.30 8.36 -30.86
CA TRP A 15 -3.57 8.82 -32.02
C TRP A 15 -3.48 7.75 -33.11
N LYS A 16 -4.14 7.99 -34.25
CA LYS A 16 -3.96 7.20 -35.47
C LYS A 16 -2.66 7.59 -36.19
N VAL A 17 -1.55 6.99 -35.77
CA VAL A 17 -0.21 7.23 -36.36
C VAL A 17 -0.15 6.80 -37.82
N ARG A 18 -0.84 5.71 -38.17
CA ARG A 18 -1.01 5.20 -39.54
C ARG A 18 -2.44 4.68 -39.71
N PRO A 19 -2.97 4.52 -40.94
CA PRO A 19 -4.32 3.97 -41.16
C PRO A 19 -4.56 2.60 -40.50
N ARG A 20 -3.48 1.86 -40.23
CA ARG A 20 -3.50 0.53 -39.63
C ARG A 20 -3.02 0.51 -38.18
N LEU A 21 -2.48 1.61 -37.65
CA LEU A 21 -1.86 1.66 -36.32
C LEU A 21 -2.43 2.84 -35.52
N THR A 22 -3.10 2.49 -34.42
CA THR A 22 -3.56 3.44 -33.41
C THR A 22 -2.74 3.26 -32.15
N LEU A 23 -2.31 4.37 -31.55
CA LEU A 23 -1.73 4.42 -30.22
C LEU A 23 -2.73 5.05 -29.26
N ASN A 24 -2.78 4.56 -28.03
CA ASN A 24 -3.62 5.08 -26.96
C ASN A 24 -2.65 5.59 -25.89
N LEU A 25 -2.60 6.89 -25.66
CA LEU A 25 -1.62 7.52 -24.78
C LEU A 25 -2.36 8.19 -23.62
N GLY A 26 -2.09 7.76 -22.40
CA GLY A 26 -2.70 8.31 -21.20
C GLY A 26 -1.66 8.64 -20.14
N LEU A 27 -1.97 9.65 -19.33
CA LEU A 27 -1.22 9.98 -18.14
C LEU A 27 -2.21 10.29 -17.02
N ARG A 28 -2.04 9.57 -15.91
CA ARG A 28 -2.71 9.85 -14.65
C ARG A 28 -1.70 10.43 -13.66
N TYR A 29 -2.08 11.47 -12.94
CA TYR A 29 -1.35 11.93 -11.77
C TYR A 29 -2.26 11.76 -10.57
N ASP A 30 -1.78 11.04 -9.56
CA ASP A 30 -2.47 10.89 -8.28
C ASP A 30 -1.68 11.63 -7.20
N LEU A 31 -2.39 12.21 -6.24
CA LEU A 31 -1.82 12.86 -5.07
C LEU A 31 -2.58 12.33 -3.86
N ASN A 32 -2.05 11.27 -3.27
CA ASN A 32 -2.68 10.56 -2.17
C ASN A 32 -2.23 11.15 -0.84
N GLY A 33 -3.15 11.78 -0.11
CA GLY A 33 -2.87 12.41 1.19
C GLY A 33 -2.26 11.46 2.20
N ALA A 34 -1.59 12.03 3.20
CA ALA A 34 -1.21 11.25 4.37
C ALA A 34 -2.42 11.11 5.30
N ILE A 35 -2.60 9.92 5.87
CA ILE A 35 -3.59 9.70 6.93
C ILE A 35 -3.26 10.62 8.12
N GLY A 36 -4.26 11.40 8.53
CA GLY A 36 -4.23 12.26 9.70
C GLY A 36 -5.43 12.05 10.63
N GLU A 37 -5.37 12.67 11.80
CA GLU A 37 -6.50 12.76 12.73
C GLU A 37 -6.78 14.23 13.04
N GLU A 38 -8.03 14.66 12.88
CA GLU A 38 -8.42 16.08 12.97
C GLU A 38 -8.14 16.77 14.31
N ARG A 39 -7.94 16.02 15.39
CA ARG A 39 -7.65 16.52 16.74
C ARG A 39 -6.23 16.14 17.18
N ASP A 40 -5.37 15.81 16.22
CA ASP A 40 -3.99 15.41 16.45
C ASP A 40 -3.83 14.20 17.41
N ARG A 41 -4.83 13.30 17.43
CA ARG A 41 -4.85 12.12 18.30
C ARG A 41 -4.16 10.92 17.66
N GLY A 42 -2.88 11.09 17.36
CA GLY A 42 -2.00 10.01 16.91
C GLY A 42 -0.56 10.28 17.30
N SER A 43 0.29 9.29 17.16
CA SER A 43 1.71 9.41 17.43
C SER A 43 2.50 8.51 16.48
N ASN A 44 3.81 8.66 16.42
CA ASN A 44 4.67 7.71 15.73
C ASN A 44 5.90 7.42 16.58
N PHE A 45 6.40 6.19 16.51
CA PHE A 45 7.60 5.80 17.26
C PHE A 45 8.86 6.02 16.41
N PHE A 46 9.85 6.70 16.99
CA PHE A 46 11.14 6.93 16.37
C PHE A 46 12.25 6.29 17.21
N PRO A 47 13.04 5.34 16.67
CA PRO A 47 14.19 4.78 17.37
C PRO A 47 15.12 5.89 17.87
N GLY A 48 15.42 5.89 19.18
CA GLY A 48 16.28 6.90 19.83
C GLY A 48 15.56 8.17 20.31
N GLN A 49 14.33 8.43 19.88
CA GLN A 49 13.53 9.59 20.32
C GLN A 49 12.27 9.17 21.09
N GLY A 50 11.73 7.98 20.85
CA GLY A 50 10.52 7.48 21.50
C GLY A 50 9.25 7.82 20.71
N LEU A 51 8.10 7.86 21.40
CA LEU A 51 6.83 8.27 20.81
C LEU A 51 6.81 9.80 20.62
N VAL A 52 6.37 10.24 19.44
CA VAL A 52 6.19 11.64 19.09
C VAL A 52 4.77 11.85 18.60
N ASP A 53 4.06 12.79 19.22
CA ASP A 53 2.64 13.02 18.95
C ASP A 53 2.42 13.89 17.70
N LEU A 54 1.32 13.60 17.00
CA LEU A 54 0.77 14.50 16.00
C LEU A 54 0.45 15.86 16.64
N GLY A 55 0.64 16.95 15.91
CA GLY A 55 0.46 18.33 16.41
C GLY A 55 1.55 18.79 17.39
N HIS A 56 2.28 17.88 18.04
CA HIS A 56 3.30 18.16 19.05
C HIS A 56 4.65 17.49 18.71
N GLY A 57 5.27 17.96 17.63
CA GLY A 57 6.57 17.47 17.15
C GLY A 57 6.48 16.67 15.85
N LEU A 58 5.27 16.21 15.49
CA LEU A 58 4.99 15.54 14.22
C LEU A 58 3.81 16.21 13.51
N SER A 59 3.99 16.70 12.28
CA SER A 59 2.89 17.31 11.51
C SER A 59 2.08 16.30 10.69
N ARG A 60 2.65 15.12 10.44
CA ARG A 60 2.07 14.02 9.67
C ARG A 60 2.83 12.73 9.97
N LEU A 61 2.16 11.58 9.86
CA LEU A 61 2.78 10.28 10.15
C LEU A 61 3.87 9.89 9.13
N TYR A 62 3.65 10.22 7.86
CA TYR A 62 4.58 10.01 6.77
C TYR A 62 4.50 11.16 5.77
N LYS A 63 5.57 11.35 5.00
CA LYS A 63 5.62 12.36 3.94
C LYS A 63 4.60 12.06 2.86
N LEU A 64 4.10 13.13 2.24
CA LEU A 64 3.24 13.00 1.10
C LEU A 64 4.09 12.56 -0.08
N ASP A 65 3.76 11.42 -0.67
CA ASP A 65 4.34 11.03 -1.94
C ASP A 65 3.70 11.87 -3.06
N LYS A 66 4.52 12.39 -3.95
CA LYS A 66 4.11 13.39 -4.96
C LYS A 66 4.49 13.00 -6.37
N ASP A 67 5.16 11.87 -6.57
CA ASP A 67 5.62 11.42 -7.87
C ASP A 67 4.83 10.22 -8.42
N ASP A 68 3.58 10.06 -7.94
CA ASP A 68 2.59 9.08 -8.42
C ASP A 68 2.08 9.42 -9.85
N PHE A 69 2.96 9.33 -10.85
CA PHE A 69 2.64 9.48 -12.26
C PHE A 69 2.40 8.12 -12.89
N GLY A 70 1.15 7.82 -13.23
CA GLY A 70 0.71 6.58 -13.87
C GLY A 70 0.59 6.71 -15.39
N PRO A 71 1.66 6.49 -16.18
CA PRO A 71 1.55 6.44 -17.63
C PRO A 71 0.75 5.23 -18.09
N ARG A 72 0.03 5.40 -19.19
CA ARG A 72 -0.72 4.37 -19.90
C ARG A 72 -0.38 4.45 -21.38
N LEU A 73 0.04 3.32 -21.93
CA LEU A 73 0.47 3.20 -23.31
C LEU A 73 -0.23 1.98 -23.90
N GLY A 74 -1.07 2.18 -24.90
CA GLY A 74 -1.73 1.13 -25.64
C GLY A 74 -1.43 1.25 -27.13
N PHE A 75 -1.57 0.14 -27.84
CA PHE A 75 -1.55 0.13 -29.29
C PHE A 75 -2.54 -0.89 -29.85
N ALA A 76 -3.05 -0.60 -31.04
CA ALA A 76 -3.83 -1.51 -31.86
C ALA A 76 -3.31 -1.43 -33.30
N TRP A 77 -2.95 -2.59 -33.86
CA TRP A 77 -2.35 -2.69 -35.18
C TRP A 77 -3.05 -3.76 -36.02
N ASP A 78 -3.54 -3.37 -37.20
CA ASP A 78 -3.91 -4.31 -38.27
C ASP A 78 -2.66 -4.66 -39.09
N VAL A 79 -2.20 -5.90 -38.95
CA VAL A 79 -0.90 -6.37 -39.46
C VAL A 79 -0.86 -6.33 -40.99
N PHE A 80 -1.93 -6.78 -41.64
CA PHE A 80 -2.00 -6.89 -43.09
C PHE A 80 -2.83 -5.78 -43.74
N GLY A 81 -3.67 -5.09 -42.96
CA GLY A 81 -4.54 -4.02 -43.44
C GLY A 81 -5.84 -4.49 -44.09
N ASP A 82 -6.12 -5.78 -43.96
CA ASP A 82 -7.32 -6.44 -44.44
C ASP A 82 -8.29 -6.76 -43.30
N GLY A 83 -7.97 -6.34 -42.07
CA GLY A 83 -8.74 -6.61 -40.86
C GLY A 83 -8.69 -8.06 -40.37
N THR A 84 -7.92 -8.95 -41.01
CA THR A 84 -7.93 -10.38 -40.68
C THR A 84 -6.97 -10.73 -39.54
N THR A 85 -5.97 -9.89 -39.27
CA THR A 85 -5.01 -10.11 -38.20
C THR A 85 -4.74 -8.81 -37.44
N ALA A 86 -5.12 -8.78 -36.17
CA ALA A 86 -4.95 -7.64 -35.29
C ALA A 86 -4.03 -7.99 -34.12
N VAL A 87 -3.09 -7.10 -33.82
CA VAL A 87 -2.28 -7.15 -32.60
C VAL A 87 -2.65 -5.97 -31.73
N ARG A 88 -2.97 -6.25 -30.46
CA ARG A 88 -3.30 -5.23 -29.47
C ARG A 88 -2.44 -5.45 -28.25
N GLY A 89 -1.91 -4.38 -27.68
CA GLY A 89 -1.13 -4.49 -26.46
C GLY A 89 -1.18 -3.21 -25.68
N GLY A 90 -0.82 -3.31 -24.41
CA GLY A 90 -0.81 -2.17 -23.53
C GLY A 90 0.05 -2.37 -22.30
N TYR A 91 0.39 -1.24 -21.70
CA TYR A 91 1.09 -1.10 -20.44
C TYR A 91 0.44 0.02 -19.64
N ALA A 92 0.25 -0.19 -18.34
CA ALA A 92 -0.19 0.85 -17.42
C ALA A 92 0.54 0.72 -16.09
N LEU A 93 0.91 1.85 -15.50
CA LEU A 93 1.36 1.94 -14.11
C LEU A 93 0.22 2.52 -13.28
N ALA A 94 -0.09 1.87 -12.16
CA ALA A 94 -1.09 2.32 -11.20
C ALA A 94 -0.49 2.33 -9.79
N TYR A 95 -0.99 3.22 -8.95
CA TYR A 95 -0.59 3.38 -7.56
C TYR A 95 -1.74 2.97 -6.64
N ASP A 96 -1.40 2.43 -5.48
CA ASP A 96 -2.35 2.01 -4.45
C ASP A 96 -2.10 2.74 -3.13
N VAL A 97 -3.16 3.00 -2.37
CA VAL A 97 -3.11 3.81 -1.15
C VAL A 97 -3.22 2.91 0.06
N PRO A 98 -2.38 3.10 1.10
CA PRO A 98 -2.50 2.31 2.31
C PRO A 98 -3.86 2.53 2.96
N THR A 99 -4.57 1.44 3.26
CA THR A 99 -5.77 1.56 4.08
C THR A 99 -5.41 2.00 5.50
N PHE A 100 -6.31 2.73 6.15
CA PHE A 100 -6.18 3.05 7.57
C PHE A 100 -5.89 1.82 8.44
N GLY A 101 -6.49 0.67 8.15
CA GLY A 101 -6.24 -0.57 8.90
C GLY A 101 -4.79 -1.05 8.79
N THR A 102 -4.15 -0.85 7.64
CA THR A 102 -2.74 -1.19 7.42
C THR A 102 -1.82 -0.31 8.26
N LEU A 103 -2.11 0.98 8.36
CA LEU A 103 -1.22 1.95 9.01
C LEU A 103 -1.51 2.17 10.50
N ALA A 104 -2.77 2.12 10.91
CA ALA A 104 -3.18 2.60 12.23
C ALA A 104 -2.98 1.60 13.35
N ALA A 105 -3.15 0.33 13.03
CA ALA A 105 -3.01 -0.77 13.94
C ALA A 105 -2.76 -2.00 13.09
N PRO A 106 -1.50 -2.28 12.69
CA PRO A 106 -1.21 -3.62 12.26
C PRO A 106 -1.64 -4.51 13.41
N ARG A 107 -2.67 -5.31 13.16
CA ARG A 107 -3.08 -6.36 14.09
C ARG A 107 -1.98 -7.40 14.06
N VAL A 108 -0.86 -7.09 14.69
CA VAL A 108 0.17 -8.06 15.02
C VAL A 108 -0.40 -8.87 16.18
N SER A 109 -1.28 -9.81 15.82
CA SER A 109 -1.69 -10.92 16.67
C SER A 109 -0.52 -11.87 16.99
N PHE A 110 0.72 -11.49 16.68
CA PHE A 110 1.92 -12.32 16.85
C PHE A 110 2.41 -12.37 18.29
N VAL A 111 2.03 -11.42 19.14
CA VAL A 111 2.34 -11.46 20.58
C VAL A 111 1.14 -10.87 21.33
N GLY A 112 0.48 -11.67 22.17
CA GLY A 112 -0.56 -11.17 23.07
C GLY A 112 0.04 -10.14 24.03
N GLY A 113 -0.11 -8.86 23.72
CA GLY A 113 0.44 -7.75 24.49
C GLY A 113 -0.08 -6.39 23.99
N ALA A 114 0.00 -5.37 24.84
CA ALA A 114 -0.32 -3.99 24.47
C ALA A 114 0.70 -3.48 23.44
N ASN A 115 0.23 -2.89 22.34
CA ASN A 115 1.06 -2.33 21.28
C ASN A 115 0.86 -0.81 21.22
N ALA A 116 1.94 -0.04 21.14
CA ALA A 116 1.88 1.36 20.77
C ALA A 116 1.92 1.46 19.23
N ALA A 117 0.87 2.01 18.63
CA ALA A 117 0.73 2.18 17.18
C ALA A 117 0.22 3.59 16.87
N ALA A 118 0.14 3.94 15.59
CA ALA A 118 0.02 5.34 15.19
C ALA A 118 -1.25 6.06 15.68
N PHE A 119 -2.30 5.32 16.06
CA PHE A 119 -3.55 5.87 16.59
C PHE A 119 -4.01 5.15 17.88
N THR A 120 -3.10 4.93 18.82
CA THR A 120 -3.46 4.48 20.18
C THR A 120 -4.01 5.63 21.03
N GLN A 121 -4.88 5.34 22.01
CA GLN A 121 -5.41 6.39 22.90
C GLN A 121 -4.29 7.07 23.69
N ILE A 122 -4.19 8.40 23.58
CA ILE A 122 -3.22 9.27 24.28
C ILE A 122 -3.21 9.07 25.82
N ASP A 123 -4.32 8.61 26.40
CA ASP A 123 -4.47 8.42 27.86
C ASP A 123 -4.49 6.95 28.31
N GLN A 124 -4.39 5.99 27.39
CA GLN A 124 -4.20 4.59 27.76
C GLN A 124 -2.72 4.37 27.95
N GLY A 125 -2.22 4.70 29.16
CA GLY A 125 -0.89 4.31 29.59
C GLY A 125 -0.62 2.85 29.19
N VAL A 126 0.43 2.63 28.43
CA VAL A 126 0.78 1.30 27.91
C VAL A 126 1.28 0.46 29.07
N PHE A 127 0.58 -0.64 29.38
CA PHE A 127 0.98 -1.57 30.43
C PHE A 127 1.46 -2.90 29.85
N SER A 128 2.69 -3.26 30.18
CA SER A 128 3.25 -4.59 29.94
C SER A 128 2.99 -5.45 31.17
N VAL A 129 2.86 -6.75 30.96
CA VAL A 129 2.87 -7.71 32.05
C VAL A 129 4.11 -8.57 31.86
N SER A 130 5.09 -8.43 32.75
CA SER A 130 6.28 -9.29 32.76
C SER A 130 6.13 -10.41 33.79
N LEU A 131 6.55 -11.61 33.42
CA LEU A 131 6.66 -12.76 34.33
C LEU A 131 8.03 -13.39 34.11
N ASP A 132 8.85 -13.42 35.16
CA ASP A 132 10.15 -14.10 35.11
C ASP A 132 10.03 -15.61 34.84
N ARG A 133 8.86 -16.21 35.12
CA ARG A 133 8.54 -17.63 34.86
C ARG A 133 7.04 -17.85 34.63
N LEU A 134 6.67 -18.28 33.43
CA LEU A 134 5.30 -18.69 33.10
C LEU A 134 4.99 -20.05 33.74
N SER A 135 4.13 -20.09 34.75
CA SER A 135 3.59 -21.35 35.29
C SER A 135 2.18 -21.54 34.75
N VAL A 136 2.00 -22.50 33.84
CA VAL A 136 0.68 -22.85 33.30
C VAL A 136 0.13 -24.04 34.09
N ALA A 137 -0.76 -23.76 35.05
CA ALA A 137 -1.44 -24.76 35.85
C ALA A 137 -2.93 -24.40 36.03
N PRO A 138 -3.84 -25.39 36.14
CA PRO A 138 -5.26 -25.13 36.35
C PRO A 138 -5.51 -24.28 37.60
N GLY A 139 -6.24 -23.17 37.46
CA GLY A 139 -6.61 -22.29 38.57
C GLY A 139 -5.53 -21.29 39.02
N VAL A 140 -4.38 -21.23 38.36
CA VAL A 140 -3.33 -20.24 38.65
C VAL A 140 -3.42 -19.08 37.65
N PRO A 141 -3.70 -17.84 38.09
CA PRO A 141 -3.65 -16.67 37.21
C PRO A 141 -2.25 -16.51 36.63
N ILE A 142 -2.15 -16.58 35.30
CA ILE A 142 -0.88 -16.59 34.57
C ILE A 142 -0.04 -15.36 34.94
N PHE A 143 -0.68 -14.20 35.15
CA PHE A 143 -0.06 -12.90 35.37
C PHE A 143 0.08 -12.46 36.84
N GLY A 144 -0.15 -13.38 37.79
CA GLY A 144 -0.21 -13.05 39.22
C GLY A 144 -1.40 -12.13 39.57
N PRO A 145 -1.51 -11.70 40.85
CA PRO A 145 -2.65 -10.89 41.31
C PRO A 145 -2.58 -9.41 40.92
N ASN A 146 -1.41 -8.88 40.50
CA ASN A 146 -1.26 -7.46 40.18
C ASN A 146 -0.07 -7.18 39.21
N PRO A 147 -0.29 -7.20 37.89
CA PRO A 147 0.77 -6.97 36.93
C PRO A 147 1.09 -5.47 36.82
N THR A 148 2.33 -5.08 37.15
CA THR A 148 2.82 -3.71 36.93
C THR A 148 3.69 -3.64 35.67
N PRO A 149 3.61 -2.54 34.88
CA PRO A 149 4.35 -2.42 33.62
C PRO A 149 5.86 -2.28 33.82
N ASN A 150 6.65 -3.06 33.09
CA ASN A 150 8.07 -2.77 32.88
C ASN A 150 8.44 -2.99 31.40
N PRO A 151 9.08 -2.01 30.72
CA PRO A 151 9.55 -2.13 29.32
C PRO A 151 10.49 -3.33 29.09
N PRO A 152 10.70 -3.78 27.82
CA PRO A 152 10.35 -3.11 26.57
C PRO A 152 8.97 -3.47 25.99
N TYR A 153 8.33 -2.49 25.36
CA TYR A 153 7.07 -2.64 24.63
C TYR A 153 7.32 -2.91 23.14
N ASN A 154 6.45 -3.70 22.51
CA ASN A 154 6.37 -3.73 21.05
C ASN A 154 5.80 -2.39 20.57
N ALA A 155 6.61 -1.65 19.81
CA ALA A 155 6.21 -0.40 19.19
C ALA A 155 6.12 -0.60 17.67
N PHE A 156 5.03 -0.13 17.09
CA PHE A 156 4.90 -0.04 15.65
C PHE A 156 5.19 1.39 15.20
N ALA A 157 5.96 1.51 14.12
CA ALA A 157 6.30 2.79 13.53
C ALA A 157 5.96 2.76 12.04
N ILE A 158 5.40 3.86 11.55
CA ILE A 158 5.32 4.12 10.12
C ILE A 158 6.62 4.78 9.72
N VAL A 159 7.26 4.27 8.67
CA VAL A 159 8.47 4.90 8.14
C VAL A 159 8.11 6.30 7.60
N PRO A 160 8.82 7.38 8.02
CA PRO A 160 8.45 8.74 7.62
C PRO A 160 8.55 9.01 6.11
N ASN A 161 9.37 8.22 5.41
CA ASN A 161 9.54 8.27 3.95
C ASN A 161 8.87 7.04 3.32
N LEU A 162 7.58 6.88 3.61
CA LEU A 162 6.76 5.84 3.02
C LEU A 162 6.54 6.17 1.54
N GLU A 163 6.88 5.23 0.66
CA GLU A 163 6.64 5.32 -0.77
C GLU A 163 5.31 4.63 -1.12
N THR A 164 4.61 5.16 -2.13
CA THR A 164 3.33 4.61 -2.56
C THR A 164 3.52 3.30 -3.33
N PRO A 165 2.87 2.18 -2.93
CA PRO A 165 2.92 0.94 -3.67
C PRO A 165 2.42 1.12 -5.11
N LEU A 166 3.04 0.38 -6.03
CA LEU A 166 2.72 0.44 -7.44
C LEU A 166 2.49 -0.93 -8.06
N ILE A 167 1.72 -0.94 -9.13
CA ILE A 167 1.45 -2.13 -9.95
C ILE A 167 1.65 -1.80 -11.41
N HIS A 168 2.55 -2.54 -12.05
CA HIS A 168 2.68 -2.59 -13.51
C HIS A 168 1.65 -3.57 -14.07
N TYR A 169 0.80 -3.12 -14.98
CA TYR A 169 -0.07 -3.96 -15.80
C TYR A 169 0.46 -4.01 -17.22
N PHE A 170 0.43 -5.20 -17.83
CA PHE A 170 0.77 -5.35 -19.24
C PHE A 170 -0.07 -6.45 -19.88
N ASN A 171 -0.43 -6.24 -21.14
CA ASN A 171 -1.14 -7.22 -21.94
C ASN A 171 -0.68 -7.20 -23.40
N LEU A 172 -0.78 -8.35 -24.04
CA LEU A 172 -0.56 -8.52 -25.47
C LEU A 172 -1.55 -9.56 -25.99
N SER A 173 -2.26 -9.20 -27.05
CA SER A 173 -3.27 -10.02 -27.70
C SER A 173 -3.01 -10.07 -29.19
N VAL A 174 -3.05 -11.26 -29.76
CA VAL A 174 -3.05 -11.49 -31.21
C VAL A 174 -4.35 -12.15 -31.58
N GLU A 175 -5.08 -11.52 -32.48
CA GLU A 175 -6.35 -11.99 -33.01
C GLU A 175 -6.17 -12.27 -34.49
N ARG A 176 -6.65 -13.44 -34.93
CA ARG A 176 -6.64 -13.80 -36.34
C ARG A 176 -7.95 -14.45 -36.76
N GLN A 177 -8.52 -13.96 -37.85
CA GLN A 177 -9.59 -14.63 -38.56
C GLN A 177 -9.05 -15.88 -39.27
N LEU A 178 -9.65 -17.03 -38.96
CA LEU A 178 -9.28 -18.34 -39.54
C LEU A 178 -10.23 -18.77 -40.66
N ALA A 179 -11.50 -18.36 -40.58
CA ALA A 179 -12.53 -18.59 -41.59
C ALA A 179 -13.55 -17.45 -41.60
N ALA A 180 -14.52 -17.47 -42.53
CA ALA A 180 -15.51 -16.40 -42.69
C ALA A 180 -16.27 -16.04 -41.40
N ASN A 181 -16.45 -17.01 -40.49
CA ASN A 181 -17.18 -16.88 -39.23
C ASN A 181 -16.39 -17.41 -38.02
N THR A 182 -15.07 -17.58 -38.15
CA THR A 182 -14.22 -18.13 -37.09
C THR A 182 -12.99 -17.25 -36.90
N ALA A 183 -12.76 -16.82 -35.65
CA ALA A 183 -11.56 -16.12 -35.24
C ALA A 183 -10.94 -16.80 -34.02
N LEU A 184 -9.61 -16.71 -33.92
CA LEU A 184 -8.84 -17.17 -32.77
C LEU A 184 -8.11 -15.98 -32.16
N THR A 185 -8.25 -15.82 -30.84
CA THR A 185 -7.50 -14.83 -30.08
C THR A 185 -6.63 -15.52 -29.05
N VAL A 186 -5.35 -15.20 -29.06
CA VAL A 186 -4.40 -15.61 -28.02
C VAL A 186 -3.97 -14.36 -27.28
N SER A 187 -4.07 -14.38 -25.95
CA SER A 187 -3.71 -13.24 -25.10
C SER A 187 -2.79 -13.65 -23.97
N TYR A 188 -1.84 -12.79 -23.67
CA TYR A 188 -1.03 -12.81 -22.48
C TYR A 188 -1.37 -11.57 -21.65
N VAL A 189 -1.62 -11.77 -20.36
CA VAL A 189 -1.89 -10.72 -19.38
C VAL A 189 -1.00 -10.95 -18.19
N GLY A 190 -0.45 -9.88 -17.64
CA GLY A 190 0.40 -9.96 -16.45
C GLY A 190 0.35 -8.70 -15.63
N SER A 191 0.77 -8.87 -14.38
CA SER A 191 0.98 -7.77 -13.45
C SER A 191 2.23 -8.00 -12.61
N ARG A 192 2.85 -6.91 -12.16
CA ARG A 192 3.99 -6.93 -11.25
C ARG A 192 3.85 -5.81 -10.23
N GLY A 193 3.80 -6.15 -8.96
CA GLY A 193 3.83 -5.19 -7.86
C GLY A 193 5.25 -4.71 -7.55
N GLY A 194 5.37 -3.46 -7.10
CA GLY A 194 6.57 -2.82 -6.57
C GLY A 194 6.21 -2.03 -5.32
N ASP A 195 7.20 -1.82 -4.45
CA ASP A 195 7.08 -0.98 -3.25
C ASP A 195 5.89 -1.33 -2.34
N LEU A 196 5.54 -2.62 -2.33
CA LEU A 196 4.46 -3.16 -1.53
C LEU A 196 4.76 -3.00 -0.05
N PHE A 197 3.73 -2.68 0.74
CA PHE A 197 3.88 -2.57 2.19
C PHE A 197 4.35 -3.88 2.82
N VAL A 198 5.37 -3.77 3.66
CA VAL A 198 5.91 -4.87 4.44
C VAL A 198 6.10 -4.46 5.89
N TYR A 199 5.94 -5.41 6.80
CA TYR A 199 6.31 -5.25 8.20
C TYR A 199 7.74 -5.71 8.39
N ARG A 200 8.56 -4.84 8.96
CA ARG A 200 9.93 -5.17 9.34
C ARG A 200 10.07 -5.12 10.85
N ASP A 201 10.44 -6.23 11.45
CA ASP A 201 10.88 -6.27 12.83
C ASP A 201 12.36 -5.82 12.90
N LEU A 202 12.61 -4.74 13.62
CA LEU A 202 13.96 -4.18 13.80
C LEU A 202 14.79 -4.99 14.81
N ASN A 203 14.14 -5.80 15.65
CA ASN A 203 14.79 -6.62 16.67
C ASN A 203 14.99 -8.08 16.21
N ALA A 204 14.45 -8.47 15.05
CA ALA A 204 14.64 -9.81 14.52
C ALA A 204 16.12 -10.05 14.17
N PRO A 205 16.69 -11.21 14.54
CA PRO A 205 18.04 -11.57 14.12
C PRO A 205 18.11 -11.66 12.57
N PRO A 206 19.27 -11.36 11.99
CA PRO A 206 19.49 -11.42 10.54
C PRO A 206 19.35 -12.85 9.98
#